data_AF-A0A528FLS3-F1
#
_entry.id   AF-A0A528FLS3-F1
#
_cell.length_a   1.000
_cell.length_b   1.000
_cell.length_c   1.000
_cell.angle_alpha   90.00
_cell.angle_beta   90.00
_cell.angle_gamma   90.00
#
_symmetry.space_group_name_H-M   'P 1'
#
loop_
_entity.id
_entity.type
_entity.pdbx_description
1 polymer ?
#
loop_
_entity_poly.entity_id
_entity_poly.type
_entity_poly.pdbx_seq_one_letter_code
_entity_poly.pdbx_strand_id
1 'polypeptide(L)'
;MFIKRLGFEELYDAVWTNVADKVVWGKRFCMRVAFDGNRFAILIDDELVMQRSLTDVYPDDPALQILRVGLAVNWEWGDDTGSVFTSFKARR
;
A
#
# COMPACT_ATOMS: atom_id res chain seq x y z
N MET A 1 -1.53 -3.86 3.94
CA MET A 1 -0.59 -4.66 3.10
C MET A 1 -1.10 -6.08 3.08
N PHE A 2 -1.21 -6.73 1.92
CA PHE A 2 -1.51 -8.16 1.83
C PHE A 2 -0.31 -8.93 1.34
N ILE A 3 -0.04 -10.09 1.93
CA ILE A 3 1.06 -10.97 1.54
C ILE A 3 0.47 -12.35 1.32
N LYS A 4 0.74 -12.92 0.14
CA LYS A 4 0.51 -14.34 -0.12
C LYS A 4 1.83 -15.08 0.05
N ARG A 5 1.94 -15.89 1.09
CA ARG A 5 3.16 -16.64 1.47
C ARG A 5 2.80 -18.10 1.75
N LEU A 6 3.66 -19.02 1.32
CA LEU A 6 3.50 -20.47 1.54
C LEU A 6 2.14 -21.05 1.10
N GLY A 7 1.51 -20.45 0.09
CA GLY A 7 0.19 -20.87 -0.42
C GLY A 7 -1.00 -20.33 0.37
N PHE A 8 -0.76 -19.58 1.45
CA PHE A 8 -1.78 -18.88 2.23
C PHE A 8 -1.77 -17.37 1.92
N GLU A 9 -2.95 -16.77 1.83
CA GLU A 9 -3.10 -15.32 1.72
C GLU A 9 -3.66 -14.84 3.05
N GLU A 10 -2.83 -14.12 3.80
CA GLU A 10 -3.18 -13.67 5.14
C GLU A 10 -4.01 -12.38 5.04
N LEU A 11 -5.22 -12.51 4.46
CA LEU A 11 -6.14 -11.40 4.16
C LEU A 11 -6.55 -10.60 5.41
N TYR A 12 -6.55 -11.25 6.58
CA TYR A 12 -6.98 -10.64 7.83
C TYR A 12 -5.83 -9.98 8.62
N ASP A 13 -4.57 -10.20 8.24
CA ASP A 13 -3.40 -9.57 8.89
C ASP A 13 -2.85 -8.42 8.05
N ALA A 14 -3.78 -7.58 7.58
CA ALA A 14 -3.42 -6.39 6.83
C ALA A 14 -2.83 -5.34 7.78
N VAL A 15 -1.67 -4.78 7.40
CA VAL A 15 -1.14 -3.60 8.10
C VAL A 15 -1.83 -2.32 7.59
N TRP A 16 -2.31 -1.51 8.53
CA TRP A 16 -3.06 -0.27 8.30
C TRP A 16 -2.39 0.94 8.92
N THR A 17 -2.63 2.11 8.33
CA THR A 17 -2.36 3.41 8.96
C THR A 17 -3.62 4.25 8.85
N ASN A 18 -3.91 5.02 9.90
CA ASN A 18 -4.97 6.02 9.85
C ASN A 18 -4.41 7.28 9.17
N VAL A 19 -5.01 7.68 8.06
CA VAL A 19 -4.61 8.88 7.29
C VAL A 19 -5.37 10.13 7.73
N ALA A 20 -6.34 10.00 8.64
CA ALA A 20 -7.14 11.06 9.23
C ALA A 20 -7.65 12.08 8.18
N ASP A 21 -7.31 13.35 8.35
CA ASP A 21 -7.71 14.47 7.52
C ASP A 21 -6.87 14.66 6.24
N LYS A 22 -5.92 13.77 5.97
CA LYS A 22 -5.06 13.83 4.78
C LYS A 22 -5.77 13.34 3.52
N VAL A 23 -6.79 12.51 3.67
CA VAL A 23 -7.65 12.05 2.58
C VAL A 23 -9.07 12.48 2.88
N VAL A 24 -9.58 13.40 2.09
CA VAL A 24 -10.93 13.97 2.27
C VAL A 24 -11.72 13.80 0.98
N TRP A 25 -12.98 13.40 1.12
CA TRP A 25 -13.91 13.27 0.01
C TRP A 25 -13.94 14.55 -0.86
N GLY A 26 -13.86 14.37 -2.18
CA GLY A 26 -13.89 15.48 -3.15
C GLY A 26 -12.58 16.27 -3.28
N LYS A 27 -11.54 15.99 -2.48
CA LYS A 27 -10.23 16.63 -2.58
C LYS A 27 -9.22 15.67 -3.22
N ARG A 28 -8.55 16.13 -4.28
CA ARG A 28 -7.42 15.40 -4.88
C ARG A 28 -6.23 15.43 -3.93
N PHE A 29 -5.54 14.29 -3.82
CA PHE A 29 -4.27 14.14 -3.12
C PHE A 29 -3.27 13.36 -3.99
N CYS A 30 -1.98 13.44 -3.66
CA CYS A 30 -0.92 12.67 -4.29
C CYS A 30 -0.44 11.58 -3.34
N MET A 31 -0.55 10.32 -3.75
CA MET A 31 0.01 9.19 -3.02
C MET A 31 1.32 8.74 -3.65
N ARG A 32 2.35 8.58 -2.82
CA ARG A 32 3.64 8.01 -3.23
C ARG A 32 3.95 6.79 -2.38
N VAL A 33 4.32 5.70 -3.04
CA VAL A 33 4.73 4.46 -2.37
C VAL A 33 6.17 4.17 -2.80
N ALA A 34 7.05 4.00 -1.83
CA ALA A 34 8.41 3.52 -2.02
C ALA A 34 8.52 2.13 -1.41
N PHE A 35 9.10 1.18 -2.14
CA PHE A 35 9.36 -0.17 -1.66
C PHE A 35 10.72 -0.64 -2.20
N ASP A 36 11.60 -1.06 -1.29
CA ASP A 36 12.97 -1.49 -1.64
C ASP A 36 13.16 -3.01 -1.65
N GLY A 37 12.06 -3.76 -1.50
CA GLY A 37 12.07 -5.22 -1.35
C GLY A 37 11.89 -5.69 0.09
N ASN A 38 12.10 -4.83 1.09
CA ASN A 38 11.79 -5.12 2.48
C ASN A 38 10.96 -4.01 3.13
N ARG A 39 11.39 -2.77 2.99
CA ARG A 39 10.78 -1.59 3.62
C ARG A 39 9.82 -0.91 2.69
N PHE A 40 8.65 -0.57 3.22
CA PHE A 40 7.67 0.26 2.55
C PHE A 40 7.50 1.59 3.29
N ALA A 41 7.44 2.66 2.50
CA ALA A 41 7.08 3.99 2.95
C ALA A 41 5.96 4.54 2.07
N ILE A 42 4.89 5.02 2.70
CA ILE A 42 3.75 5.63 2.02
C ILE A 42 3.67 7.09 2.45
N LEU A 43 3.56 7.97 1.46
CA LEU A 43 3.38 9.39 1.64
C LEU A 43 2.08 9.86 0.99
N ILE A 44 1.42 10.81 1.64
CA ILE A 44 0.28 11.57 1.11
C ILE A 44 0.66 13.04 1.12
N ASP A 45 0.62 13.67 -0.06
CA ASP A 45 1.04 15.06 -0.25
C ASP A 45 2.42 15.35 0.38
N ASP A 46 3.37 14.44 0.12
CA ASP A 46 4.75 14.40 0.63
C ASP A 46 4.91 14.26 2.16
N GLU A 47 3.83 14.02 2.91
CA GLU A 47 3.88 13.67 4.32
C GLU A 47 3.92 12.15 4.53
N LEU A 48 4.86 11.66 5.35
CA LEU A 48 4.97 10.24 5.67
C LEU A 48 3.80 9.77 6.54
N VAL A 49 2.96 8.87 6.02
CA VAL A 49 1.80 8.32 6.73
C VAL A 49 2.00 6.88 7.19
N MET A 50 2.94 6.15 6.59
CA MET A 50 3.25 4.76 6.98
C MET A 50 4.72 4.44 6.68
N GLN A 51 5.36 3.75 7.64
CA GLN A 51 6.66 3.11 7.45
C GLN A 51 6.74 1.78 8.19
N ARG A 52 7.18 0.73 7.49
CA ARG A 52 7.24 -0.65 8.01
C ARG A 52 8.22 -1.50 7.19
N SER A 53 8.62 -2.63 7.76
CA SER A 53 9.43 -3.65 7.08
C SER A 53 8.69 -4.98 7.04
N LEU A 54 8.89 -5.77 5.99
CA LEU A 54 8.39 -7.15 5.91
C LEU A 54 8.95 -8.02 7.03
N THR A 55 10.22 -7.78 7.38
CA THR A 55 10.91 -8.48 8.47
C THR A 55 10.35 -8.17 9.86
N ASP A 56 9.46 -7.18 10.00
CA ASP A 56 8.73 -6.95 11.25
C ASP A 56 7.71 -8.08 11.52
N VAL A 57 7.27 -8.78 10.47
CA VAL A 57 6.30 -9.89 10.52
C VAL A 57 6.99 -11.24 10.26
N TYR A 58 7.87 -11.31 9.25
CA TYR A 58 8.62 -12.52 8.90
C TYR A 58 10.13 -12.23 8.92
N PRO A 59 10.82 -12.38 10.07
CA PRO A 59 12.20 -11.91 10.26
C PRO A 59 13.23 -12.49 9.29
N ASP A 60 13.03 -13.73 8.84
CA ASP A 60 13.99 -14.47 8.01
C ASP A 60 13.68 -14.39 6.51
N ASP A 61 12.66 -13.63 6.11
CA ASP A 61 12.24 -13.55 4.72
C ASP A 61 13.27 -12.77 3.87
N PRO A 62 13.66 -13.30 2.69
CA PRO A 62 14.51 -12.55 1.78
C PRO A 62 13.77 -11.35 1.21
N ALA A 63 14.53 -10.33 0.80
CA ALA A 63 13.97 -9.16 0.13
C ALA A 63 13.22 -9.57 -1.16
N LEU A 64 12.01 -9.04 -1.31
CA LEU A 64 11.16 -9.28 -2.48
C LEU A 64 11.62 -8.46 -3.68
N GLN A 65 11.32 -8.98 -4.87
CA GLN A 65 11.50 -8.25 -6.12
C GLN A 65 10.16 -7.72 -6.64
N ILE A 66 10.12 -6.44 -7.00
CA ILE A 66 8.97 -5.87 -7.71
C ILE A 66 8.99 -6.38 -9.16
N LEU A 67 8.06 -7.26 -9.50
CA LEU A 67 7.89 -7.77 -10.86
C LEU A 67 6.87 -6.97 -11.66
N ARG A 68 5.78 -6.54 -11.00
CA ARG A 68 4.68 -5.79 -11.60
C ARG A 68 4.07 -4.85 -10.57
N VAL A 69 3.45 -3.78 -11.05
CA VAL A 69 2.68 -2.83 -10.23
C VAL A 69 1.33 -2.63 -10.89
N GLY A 70 0.26 -2.62 -10.09
CA GLY A 70 -1.10 -2.41 -10.55
C GLY A 70 -1.98 -1.86 -9.44
N LEU A 71 -3.22 -1.54 -9.79
CA LEU A 71 -4.25 -1.15 -8.84
C LEU A 71 -5.14 -2.36 -8.59
N ALA A 72 -5.37 -2.68 -7.32
CA ALA A 72 -6.35 -3.67 -6.91
C ALA A 72 -7.55 -2.93 -6.32
N VAL A 73 -8.75 -3.29 -6.78
CA VAL A 73 -10.01 -2.80 -6.24
C VAL A 73 -10.69 -3.99 -5.58
N ASN A 74 -10.97 -3.90 -4.28
CA ASN A 74 -11.76 -4.88 -3.56
C ASN A 74 -13.04 -4.22 -3.03
N TRP A 75 -14.10 -5.01 -2.88
CA TRP A 75 -15.38 -4.59 -2.31
C TRP A 75 -15.44 -4.86 -0.81
N GLU A 76 -14.40 -5.47 -0.26
CA GLU A 76 -14.41 -6.05 1.09
C GLU A 76 -14.49 -4.97 2.17
N TRP A 77 -14.03 -3.75 1.87
CA TRP A 77 -13.85 -2.69 2.86
C TRP A 77 -14.57 -1.38 2.50
N GLY A 78 -15.55 -1.46 1.59
CA GLY A 78 -16.41 -0.35 1.22
C GLY A 78 -16.74 -0.33 -0.27
N ASP A 79 -17.74 0.48 -0.62
CA ASP A 79 -18.07 0.77 -2.01
C ASP A 79 -17.23 1.94 -2.49
N ASP A 80 -16.59 1.79 -3.65
CA ASP A 80 -15.98 2.94 -4.33
C ASP A 80 -17.08 3.86 -4.85
N THR A 81 -17.17 5.06 -4.25
CA THR A 81 -18.19 6.05 -4.59
C THR A 81 -17.76 6.98 -5.74
N GLY A 82 -16.65 6.67 -6.44
CA GLY A 82 -16.23 7.37 -7.66
C GLY A 82 -14.77 7.82 -7.67
N SER A 83 -13.85 6.97 -7.21
CA SER A 83 -12.41 7.28 -7.21
C SER A 83 -11.86 7.41 -8.64
N VAL A 84 -11.00 8.41 -8.87
CA VAL A 84 -10.38 8.65 -10.17
C VAL A 84 -8.87 8.74 -10.04
N PHE A 85 -8.15 7.90 -10.78
CA PHE A 85 -6.69 7.91 -10.85
C PHE A 85 -6.23 8.65 -12.11
N THR A 86 -5.65 9.84 -11.95
CA THR A 86 -5.28 10.70 -13.10
C THR A 86 -3.81 10.63 -13.49
N SER A 87 -2.93 10.06 -12.66
CA SER A 87 -1.47 10.04 -12.93
C SER A 87 -0.78 8.83 -12.29
N PHE A 88 -1.22 7.62 -12.64
CA PHE A 88 -0.57 6.41 -12.18
C PHE A 88 0.79 6.22 -12.88
N LYS A 89 1.88 6.28 -12.10
CA LYS A 89 3.25 6.11 -12.59
C LYS A 89 3.98 5.12 -11.71
N ALA A 90 4.55 4.08 -12.33
CA ALA A 90 5.48 3.17 -11.68
C ALA A 90 6.88 3.41 -12.25
N ARG A 91 7.89 3.43 -11.39
CA ARG A 91 9.30 3.49 -11.76
C ARG A 91 10.07 2.44 -10.96
N ARG A 92 11.10 1.90 -11.58
CA ARG A 92 12.05 0.97 -10.94
C ARG A 92 13.24 1.75 -10.42
#